data_AF-A0A7S2X1L1-F1
#
_entry.id   AF-A0A7S2X1L1-F1
#
_cell.length_a   1.000
_cell.length_b   1.000
_cell.length_c   1.000
_cell.angle_alpha   90.00
_cell.angle_beta   90.00
_cell.angle_gamma   90.00
#
_symmetry.space_group_name_H-M   'P 1'
#
loop_
_entity.id
_entity.type
_entity.pdbx_description
1 polymer ?
#
loop_
_entity_poly.entity_id
_entity_poly.type
_entity_poly.pdbx_seq_one_letter_code
_entity_poly.pdbx_strand_id
1 'polypeptide(L)'
;ETMAMAMAEFRVRTVTCFARLEDARGLPRLPEEAWERVIGEAGQVLDKAKLLLEGIGYEVQTIRLATQNMMEFLDLSSVTSAIAAAKRIEAIALRHGITFVSLGGVDGGVLHENAEAACCVEEILLNTNLFCNVHIDKCEGLQGQCSAAAALIRRVSAACESEATSPCFKFTVCSRCP
;
A
#
# COMPACT_ATOMS: atom_id res chain seq x y z
N GLU A 1 44.56 14.62 13.21
CA GLU A 1 43.63 15.68 13.63
C GLU A 1 42.22 15.34 13.20
N THR A 2 41.30 15.69 14.06
CA THR A 2 40.01 15.05 14.27
C THR A 2 38.95 15.82 13.49
N MET A 3 38.54 15.34 12.32
CA MET A 3 37.26 15.76 11.73
C MET A 3 36.13 14.89 12.29
N ALA A 4 35.97 14.93 13.61
CA ALA A 4 34.67 14.67 14.23
C ALA A 4 33.80 15.90 13.96
N MET A 5 33.37 16.07 12.72
CA MET A 5 32.18 16.86 12.48
C MET A 5 31.06 16.13 13.21
N ALA A 6 30.44 16.78 14.17
CA ALA A 6 29.15 16.39 14.70
C ALA A 6 28.16 16.41 13.52
N MET A 7 28.15 15.35 12.71
CA MET A 7 27.06 15.09 11.80
C MET A 7 25.87 14.89 12.73
N ALA A 8 24.92 15.82 12.69
CA ALA A 8 23.59 15.50 13.16
C ALA A 8 23.26 14.12 12.59
N GLU A 9 22.93 13.17 13.45
CA GLU A 9 22.71 11.76 13.09
C GLU A 9 21.44 11.72 12.22
N PHE A 10 21.61 12.00 10.93
CA PHE A 10 20.50 12.13 10.00
C PHE A 10 19.90 10.75 9.82
N ARG A 11 18.56 10.70 9.87
CA ARG A 11 17.80 9.46 9.74
C ARG A 11 17.02 9.46 8.44
N VAL A 12 17.06 8.35 7.73
CA VAL A 12 16.21 8.11 6.57
C VAL A 12 14.89 7.53 7.08
N ARG A 13 13.85 8.36 7.08
CA ARG A 13 12.50 7.95 7.55
C ARG A 13 11.98 6.74 6.79
N THR A 14 12.20 6.71 5.47
CA THR A 14 11.81 5.59 4.64
C THR A 14 12.64 5.47 3.37
N VAL A 15 12.88 4.24 2.94
CA VAL A 15 13.22 3.89 1.55
C VAL A 15 12.02 3.16 0.96
N THR A 16 11.48 3.65 -0.15
CA THR A 16 10.31 3.04 -0.81
C THR A 16 10.68 2.56 -2.20
N CYS A 17 10.29 1.32 -2.52
CA CYS A 17 10.39 0.77 -3.87
C CYS A 17 8.97 0.62 -4.44
N PHE A 18 8.80 1.04 -5.69
CA PHE A 18 7.55 0.88 -6.41
C PHE A 18 7.61 -0.39 -7.26
N ALA A 19 6.64 -1.29 -7.08
CA ALA A 19 6.52 -2.54 -7.81
C ALA A 19 5.21 -2.57 -8.59
N ARG A 20 5.31 -2.67 -9.92
CA ARG A 20 4.14 -2.80 -10.79
C ARG A 20 3.75 -4.28 -10.89
N LEU A 21 2.55 -4.62 -10.43
CA LEU A 21 2.00 -5.98 -10.46
C LEU A 21 1.18 -6.28 -11.75
N GLU A 22 1.55 -5.64 -12.87
CA GLU A 22 0.94 -5.76 -14.21
C GLU A 22 2.01 -6.11 -15.26
N ASP A 23 1.65 -6.79 -16.36
CA ASP A 23 2.57 -6.99 -17.48
C ASP A 23 2.89 -5.62 -18.09
N ALA A 24 4.18 -5.32 -18.26
CA ALA A 24 4.72 -4.07 -18.80
C ALA A 24 4.32 -3.77 -20.26
N ARG A 25 3.37 -4.53 -20.84
CA ARG A 25 3.03 -4.54 -22.27
C ARG A 25 1.53 -4.40 -22.55
N GLY A 26 0.69 -4.08 -21.56
CA GLY A 26 -0.72 -3.70 -21.77
C GLY A 26 -1.67 -4.85 -22.13
N LEU A 27 -1.39 -6.08 -21.67
CA LEU A 27 -2.28 -7.24 -21.72
C LEU A 27 -2.33 -7.90 -20.31
N PRO A 28 -3.30 -8.80 -20.02
CA PRO A 28 -3.99 -8.88 -18.72
C PRO A 28 -3.02 -9.07 -17.55
N ARG A 29 -3.45 -8.57 -16.38
CA ARG A 29 -2.90 -8.76 -15.02
C ARG A 29 -1.82 -9.83 -14.97
N LEU A 30 -0.63 -9.50 -14.43
CA LEU A 30 0.39 -10.53 -14.21
C LEU A 30 -0.27 -11.73 -13.52
N PRO A 31 0.04 -12.96 -13.97
CA PRO A 31 -0.34 -14.14 -13.21
C PRO A 31 0.12 -13.93 -11.77
N GLU A 32 -0.70 -14.28 -10.78
CA GLU A 32 -0.33 -14.07 -9.38
C GLU A 32 0.98 -14.79 -9.02
N GLU A 33 1.33 -15.84 -9.76
CA GLU A 33 2.61 -16.56 -9.65
C GLU A 33 3.82 -15.66 -9.98
N ALA A 34 3.65 -14.64 -10.82
CA ALA A 34 4.70 -13.70 -11.17
C ALA A 34 4.90 -12.60 -10.10
N TRP A 35 3.95 -12.40 -9.18
CA TRP A 35 4.08 -11.41 -8.10
C TRP A 35 5.23 -11.76 -7.14
N GLU A 36 5.50 -13.06 -6.91
CA GLU A 36 6.63 -13.51 -6.10
C GLU A 36 7.93 -12.89 -6.61
N ARG A 37 8.17 -13.02 -7.93
CA ARG A 37 9.38 -12.54 -8.56
C ARG A 37 9.49 -11.02 -8.45
N VAL A 38 8.42 -10.30 -8.79
CA VAL A 38 8.43 -8.83 -8.80
C VAL A 38 8.62 -8.25 -7.40
N ILE A 39 7.89 -8.77 -6.40
CA ILE A 39 8.02 -8.32 -5.00
C ILE A 39 9.38 -8.74 -4.43
N GLY A 40 9.89 -9.92 -4.80
CA GLY A 40 11.22 -10.38 -4.41
C GLY A 40 12.36 -9.52 -4.95
N GLU A 41 12.28 -9.12 -6.23
CA GLU A 41 13.21 -8.16 -6.84
C GLU A 41 13.16 -6.80 -6.12
N ALA A 42 11.96 -6.30 -5.79
CA ALA A 42 11.80 -5.08 -5.00
C ALA A 42 12.40 -5.21 -3.60
N GLY A 43 12.24 -6.37 -2.94
CA GLY A 43 12.85 -6.67 -1.65
C GLY A 43 14.38 -6.63 -1.69
N GLN A 44 15.00 -7.20 -2.72
CA GLN A 44 16.45 -7.14 -2.92
C GLN A 44 16.95 -5.69 -3.11
N VAL A 45 16.21 -4.89 -3.88
CA VAL A 45 16.52 -3.45 -4.06
C VAL A 45 16.45 -2.70 -2.73
N LEU A 46 15.39 -2.91 -1.96
CA LEU A 46 15.19 -2.27 -0.66
C LEU A 46 16.27 -2.64 0.35
N ASP A 47 16.61 -3.93 0.44
CA ASP A 47 17.65 -4.43 1.34
C ASP A 47 19.03 -3.84 0.98
N LYS A 48 19.37 -3.86 -0.31
CA LYS A 48 20.63 -3.26 -0.78
C LYS A 48 20.69 -1.76 -0.54
N ALA A 49 19.59 -1.03 -0.78
CA ALA A 49 19.52 0.40 -0.52
C ALA A 49 19.69 0.71 0.97
N LYS A 50 19.03 -0.08 1.84
CA LYS A 50 19.19 0.03 3.29
C LYS A 50 20.64 -0.16 3.72
N LEU A 51 21.28 -1.27 3.30
CA LEU A 51 22.67 -1.58 3.66
C LEU A 51 23.65 -0.50 3.19
N LEU A 52 23.44 0.08 2.00
CA LEU A 52 24.29 1.15 1.48
C LEU A 52 24.13 2.45 2.29
N LEU A 53 22.92 2.82 2.68
CA LEU A 53 22.65 4.00 3.49
C LEU A 53 23.19 3.85 4.92
N GLU A 54 22.99 2.68 5.52
CA GLU A 54 23.53 2.35 6.85
C GLU A 54 25.07 2.29 6.82
N GLY A 55 25.65 1.76 5.75
CA GLY A 55 27.10 1.70 5.55
C GLY A 55 27.79 3.07 5.44
N ILE A 56 27.07 4.13 5.09
CA ILE A 56 27.58 5.52 5.05
C ILE A 56 27.14 6.36 6.26
N GLY A 57 26.54 5.74 7.28
CA GLY A 57 26.26 6.36 8.59
C GLY A 57 24.83 6.88 8.82
N TYR A 58 23.86 6.56 7.95
CA TYR A 58 22.45 6.88 8.20
C TYR A 58 21.73 5.75 8.97
N GLU A 59 20.75 6.09 9.79
CA GLU A 59 19.76 5.12 10.29
C GLU A 59 18.58 5.03 9.31
N VAL A 60 18.26 3.84 8.78
CA VAL A 60 17.06 3.63 7.95
C VAL A 60 15.92 3.08 8.81
N GLN A 61 14.89 3.89 9.01
CA GLN A 61 13.81 3.54 9.95
C GLN A 61 12.81 2.53 9.37
N THR A 62 12.47 2.67 8.09
CA THR A 62 11.50 1.78 7.42
C THR A 62 11.86 1.54 5.95
N ILE A 63 11.64 0.32 5.49
CA ILE A 63 11.58 0.00 4.06
C ILE A 63 10.13 -0.25 3.67
N ARG A 64 9.72 0.22 2.49
CA ARG A 64 8.32 0.18 2.05
C ARG A 64 8.21 -0.29 0.61
N LEU A 65 7.16 -1.05 0.34
CA LEU A 65 6.71 -1.35 -1.00
C LEU A 65 5.48 -0.52 -1.33
N ALA A 66 5.42 0.05 -2.52
CA ALA A 66 4.21 0.66 -3.07
C ALA A 66 3.88 0.00 -4.42
N THR A 67 2.60 -0.07 -4.75
CA THR A 67 2.12 -0.62 -6.03
C THR A 67 1.29 0.41 -6.78
N GLN A 68 0.95 0.10 -8.04
CA GLN A 68 0.00 0.87 -8.85
C GLN A 68 -1.43 0.78 -8.28
N ASN A 69 -2.41 1.42 -8.95
CA ASN A 69 -3.81 1.36 -8.52
C ASN A 69 -4.26 -0.11 -8.38
N MET A 70 -4.78 -0.47 -7.22
CA MET A 70 -5.14 -1.86 -6.94
C MET A 70 -6.22 -2.41 -7.87
N MET A 71 -7.04 -1.56 -8.49
CA MET A 71 -8.02 -1.97 -9.52
C MET A 71 -7.34 -2.57 -10.77
N GLU A 72 -6.09 -2.20 -11.03
CA GLU A 72 -5.33 -2.69 -12.18
C GLU A 72 -4.94 -4.18 -12.02
N PHE A 73 -4.80 -4.69 -10.79
CA PHE A 73 -4.31 -6.06 -10.55
C PHE A 73 -5.17 -6.90 -9.59
N LEU A 74 -6.04 -6.30 -8.77
CA LEU A 74 -6.99 -7.02 -7.92
C LEU A 74 -8.37 -7.11 -8.58
N ASP A 75 -9.04 -8.25 -8.39
CA ASP A 75 -10.45 -8.38 -8.73
C ASP A 75 -11.34 -7.83 -7.61
N LEU A 76 -11.76 -6.58 -7.75
CA LEU A 76 -12.67 -5.93 -6.79
C LEU A 76 -14.16 -6.22 -7.08
N SER A 77 -14.47 -7.17 -7.97
CA SER A 77 -15.83 -7.69 -8.15
C SER A 77 -16.13 -8.90 -7.26
N SER A 78 -15.12 -9.41 -6.54
CA SER A 78 -15.25 -10.52 -5.60
C SER A 78 -14.43 -10.25 -4.34
N VAL A 79 -15.12 -9.98 -3.23
CA VAL A 79 -14.51 -9.80 -1.91
C VAL A 79 -13.57 -10.95 -1.56
N THR A 80 -14.00 -12.21 -1.77
CA THR A 80 -13.18 -13.39 -1.49
C THR A 80 -11.89 -13.41 -2.31
N SER A 81 -11.97 -13.11 -3.61
CA SER A 81 -10.80 -13.08 -4.49
C SER A 81 -9.84 -11.94 -4.11
N ALA A 82 -10.38 -10.75 -3.85
CA ALA A 82 -9.61 -9.58 -3.45
C ALA A 82 -8.81 -9.82 -2.16
N ILE A 83 -9.45 -10.37 -1.12
CA ILE A 83 -8.78 -10.67 0.16
C ILE A 83 -7.71 -11.76 -0.03
N ALA A 84 -8.00 -12.80 -0.80
CA ALA A 84 -7.05 -13.89 -1.03
C ALA A 84 -5.77 -13.37 -1.74
N ALA A 85 -5.95 -12.55 -2.77
CA ALA A 85 -4.85 -11.90 -3.48
C ALA A 85 -4.07 -10.91 -2.57
N ALA A 86 -4.77 -10.12 -1.76
CA ALA A 86 -4.15 -9.21 -0.79
C ALA A 86 -3.30 -9.96 0.25
N LYS A 87 -3.85 -11.03 0.87
CA LYS A 87 -3.10 -11.88 1.82
C LYS A 87 -1.88 -12.54 1.17
N ARG A 88 -1.97 -12.87 -0.12
CA ARG A 88 -0.84 -13.39 -0.89
C ARG A 88 0.25 -12.33 -1.02
N ILE A 89 -0.08 -11.11 -1.45
CA ILE A 89 0.88 -9.99 -1.54
C ILE A 89 1.56 -9.74 -0.19
N GLU A 90 0.79 -9.70 0.90
CA GLU A 90 1.33 -9.54 2.25
C GLU A 90 2.32 -10.65 2.61
N ALA A 91 1.95 -11.92 2.37
CA ALA A 91 2.81 -13.06 2.68
C ALA A 91 4.10 -13.06 1.86
N ILE A 92 4.05 -12.65 0.59
CA ILE A 92 5.24 -12.50 -0.27
C ILE A 92 6.15 -11.42 0.30
N ALA A 93 5.60 -10.23 0.57
CA ALA A 93 6.35 -9.09 1.08
C ALA A 93 7.05 -9.42 2.42
N LEU A 94 6.35 -10.09 3.33
CA LEU A 94 6.91 -10.52 4.62
C LEU A 94 8.08 -11.49 4.47
N ARG A 95 8.06 -12.42 3.50
CA ARG A 95 9.21 -13.31 3.21
C ARG A 95 10.46 -12.54 2.81
N HIS A 96 10.30 -11.35 2.24
CA HIS A 96 11.38 -10.45 1.85
C HIS A 96 11.66 -9.35 2.87
N GLY A 97 11.15 -9.47 4.10
CA GLY A 97 11.41 -8.52 5.19
C GLY A 97 10.69 -7.17 5.05
N ILE A 98 9.75 -7.05 4.11
CA ILE A 98 8.97 -5.84 3.89
C ILE A 98 7.71 -5.89 4.74
N THR A 99 7.65 -5.03 5.77
CA THR A 99 6.50 -4.96 6.71
C THR A 99 5.52 -3.84 6.38
N PHE A 100 5.89 -2.91 5.49
CA PHE A 100 5.04 -1.82 5.04
C PHE A 100 4.78 -1.93 3.54
N VAL A 101 3.55 -2.30 3.18
CA VAL A 101 3.12 -2.41 1.79
C VAL A 101 1.90 -1.53 1.57
N SER A 102 2.00 -0.60 0.61
CA SER A 102 0.92 0.26 0.18
C SER A 102 0.37 -0.21 -1.16
N LEU A 103 -0.90 -0.60 -1.17
CA LEU A 103 -1.67 -0.82 -2.38
C LEU A 103 -2.06 0.54 -2.96
N GLY A 104 -1.71 0.80 -4.22
CA GLY A 104 -2.05 2.07 -4.87
C GLY A 104 -3.56 2.28 -4.92
N GLY A 105 -3.99 3.53 -4.89
CA GLY A 105 -5.35 3.84 -4.44
C GLY A 105 -6.45 3.59 -5.44
N VAL A 106 -7.62 3.31 -4.88
CA VAL A 106 -8.89 3.18 -5.63
C VAL A 106 -9.45 4.56 -5.93
N ASP A 107 -10.12 4.69 -7.08
CA ASP A 107 -10.86 5.91 -7.40
C ASP A 107 -12.07 6.07 -6.46
N GLY A 108 -12.22 7.24 -5.85
CA GLY A 108 -13.33 7.54 -4.96
C GLY A 108 -14.70 7.44 -5.63
N GLY A 109 -14.79 7.69 -6.94
CA GLY A 109 -15.99 7.49 -7.75
C GLY A 109 -16.37 6.01 -7.84
N VAL A 110 -15.39 5.13 -8.06
CA VAL A 110 -15.62 3.67 -8.06
C VAL A 110 -16.12 3.20 -6.71
N LEU A 111 -15.55 3.70 -5.60
CA LEU A 111 -16.05 3.35 -4.27
C LEU A 111 -17.46 3.89 -3.99
N HIS A 112 -17.80 5.05 -4.55
CA HIS A 112 -19.12 5.65 -4.40
C HIS A 112 -20.20 4.85 -5.15
N GLU A 113 -19.88 4.39 -6.36
CA GLU A 113 -20.83 3.76 -7.28
C GLU A 113 -20.88 2.22 -7.13
N ASN A 114 -19.80 1.60 -6.65
CA ASN A 114 -19.68 0.14 -6.54
C ASN A 114 -19.50 -0.30 -5.07
N ALA A 115 -20.59 -0.76 -4.47
CA ALA A 115 -20.60 -1.26 -3.10
C ALA A 115 -19.70 -2.49 -2.88
N GLU A 116 -19.55 -3.36 -3.89
CA GLU A 116 -18.68 -4.54 -3.82
C GLU A 116 -17.21 -4.13 -3.74
N ALA A 117 -16.79 -3.13 -4.54
CA ALA A 117 -15.44 -2.59 -4.49
C ALA A 117 -15.15 -1.93 -3.13
N ALA A 118 -16.12 -1.21 -2.56
CA ALA A 118 -16.01 -0.65 -1.21
C ALA A 118 -15.89 -1.74 -0.13
N CYS A 119 -16.62 -2.85 -0.28
CA CYS A 119 -16.51 -4.01 0.60
C CYS A 119 -15.14 -4.69 0.47
N CYS A 120 -14.60 -4.81 -0.74
CA CYS A 120 -13.25 -5.36 -0.96
C CYS A 120 -12.19 -4.54 -0.22
N VAL A 121 -12.21 -3.20 -0.32
CA VAL A 121 -11.24 -2.34 0.38
C VAL A 121 -11.40 -2.44 1.90
N GLU A 122 -12.63 -2.48 2.39
CA GLU A 122 -12.93 -2.69 3.81
C GLU A 122 -12.33 -4.00 4.32
N GLU A 123 -12.60 -5.10 3.64
CA GLU A 123 -12.12 -6.41 4.07
C GLU A 123 -10.60 -6.55 3.94
N ILE A 124 -9.96 -5.91 2.95
CA ILE A 124 -8.50 -5.85 2.87
C ILE A 124 -7.93 -5.13 4.11
N LEU A 125 -8.51 -3.99 4.49
CA LEU A 125 -8.08 -3.25 5.68
C LEU A 125 -8.29 -4.06 6.96
N LEU A 126 -9.39 -4.79 7.09
CA LEU A 126 -9.70 -5.58 8.28
C LEU A 126 -8.86 -6.87 8.39
N ASN A 127 -8.49 -7.49 7.27
CA ASN A 127 -7.93 -8.85 7.25
C ASN A 127 -6.46 -8.96 6.84
N THR A 128 -5.78 -7.84 6.60
CA THR A 128 -4.35 -7.79 6.20
C THR A 128 -3.64 -6.62 6.89
N ASN A 129 -2.31 -6.58 6.91
CA ASN A 129 -1.54 -5.40 7.33
C ASN A 129 -1.21 -4.44 6.16
N LEU A 130 -1.89 -4.58 5.03
CA LEU A 130 -1.67 -3.73 3.87
C LEU A 130 -2.30 -2.35 4.06
N PHE A 131 -1.63 -1.34 3.52
CA PHE A 131 -2.12 0.03 3.47
C PHE A 131 -2.91 0.23 2.18
N CYS A 132 -4.06 0.88 2.30
CA CYS A 132 -4.92 1.23 1.16
C CYS A 132 -5.11 2.75 1.11
N ASN A 133 -5.26 3.29 -0.09
CA ASN A 133 -5.62 4.69 -0.24
C ASN A 133 -6.76 4.88 -1.24
N VAL A 134 -7.44 6.02 -1.14
CA VAL A 134 -8.54 6.40 -2.02
C VAL A 134 -8.26 7.78 -2.56
N HIS A 135 -8.32 7.93 -3.88
CA HIS A 135 -8.16 9.21 -4.54
C HIS A 135 -9.53 9.86 -4.72
N ILE A 136 -9.76 10.95 -3.99
CA ILE A 136 -10.90 11.84 -4.18
C ILE A 136 -10.42 13.01 -5.05
N ASP A 137 -11.14 13.36 -6.12
CA ASP A 137 -10.82 14.37 -7.15
C ASP A 137 -10.37 13.88 -8.53
N LYS A 138 -10.31 12.57 -8.78
CA LYS A 138 -10.04 12.04 -10.14
C LYS A 138 -11.26 12.13 -11.09
N CYS A 139 -12.47 12.35 -10.55
CA CYS A 139 -13.72 12.46 -11.30
C CYS A 139 -14.66 13.55 -10.71
N GLU A 140 -15.72 13.92 -11.44
CA GLU A 140 -16.81 14.75 -10.92
C GLU A 140 -17.47 14.12 -9.68
N GLY A 141 -18.13 14.93 -8.82
CA GLY A 141 -18.88 14.42 -7.67
C GLY A 141 -18.10 14.26 -6.36
N LEU A 142 -17.20 15.20 -6.04
CA LEU A 142 -16.36 15.22 -4.83
C LEU A 142 -17.13 14.91 -3.52
N GLN A 143 -18.36 15.43 -3.37
CA GLN A 143 -19.17 15.17 -2.17
C GLN A 143 -19.52 13.69 -2.02
N GLY A 144 -19.86 12.99 -3.11
CA GLY A 144 -20.16 11.56 -3.10
C GLY A 144 -18.92 10.73 -2.74
N GLN A 145 -17.77 11.07 -3.33
CA GLN A 145 -16.48 10.42 -3.08
C GLN A 145 -16.03 10.59 -1.61
N CYS A 146 -16.11 11.81 -1.07
CA CYS A 146 -15.85 12.09 0.34
C CYS A 146 -16.80 11.30 1.26
N SER A 147 -18.08 11.21 0.89
CA SER A 147 -19.08 10.48 1.66
C SER A 147 -18.81 8.97 1.67
N ALA A 148 -18.37 8.41 0.53
CA ALA A 148 -17.98 7.02 0.40
C ALA A 148 -16.74 6.70 1.27
N ALA A 149 -15.70 7.53 1.19
CA ALA A 149 -14.50 7.38 2.01
C ALA A 149 -14.81 7.51 3.52
N ALA A 150 -15.65 8.48 3.92
CA ALA A 150 -16.07 8.64 5.30
C ALA A 150 -16.89 7.43 5.80
N ALA A 151 -17.77 6.88 4.96
CA ALA A 151 -18.53 5.68 5.30
C ALA A 151 -17.61 4.47 5.50
N LEU A 152 -16.60 4.30 4.65
CA LEU A 152 -15.58 3.25 4.79
C LEU A 152 -14.80 3.39 6.10
N ILE A 153 -14.28 4.59 6.40
CA ILE A 153 -13.57 4.87 7.67
C ILE A 153 -14.45 4.51 8.86
N ARG A 154 -15.73 4.90 8.84
CA ARG A 154 -16.67 4.61 9.93
C ARG A 154 -16.86 3.10 10.12
N ARG A 155 -17.04 2.32 9.05
CA ARG A 155 -17.24 0.86 9.16
C ARG A 155 -15.97 0.16 9.67
N VAL A 156 -14.81 0.51 9.12
CA VAL A 156 -13.52 -0.03 9.58
C VAL A 156 -13.24 0.34 11.04
N SER A 157 -13.54 1.59 11.45
CA SER A 157 -13.40 2.03 12.84
C SER A 157 -14.29 1.24 13.80
N ALA A 158 -15.53 0.95 13.38
CA ALA A 158 -16.50 0.22 14.21
C ALA A 158 -16.09 -1.23 14.48
N ALA A 159 -15.26 -1.82 13.62
CA ALA A 159 -14.70 -3.16 13.80
C ALA A 159 -13.44 -3.19 14.68
N CYS A 160 -12.95 -2.04 15.17
CA CYS A 160 -11.74 -1.96 15.99
C CYS A 160 -12.05 -2.24 17.47
N GLU A 161 -11.34 -3.19 18.07
CA GLU A 161 -11.38 -3.40 19.53
C GLU A 161 -10.47 -2.43 20.30
N SER A 162 -9.47 -1.84 19.63
CA SER A 162 -8.49 -0.93 20.23
C SER A 162 -8.03 0.14 19.24
N GLU A 163 -7.78 1.35 19.75
CA GLU A 163 -7.22 2.45 18.97
C GLU A 163 -5.84 2.08 18.41
N ALA A 164 -4.96 1.46 19.22
CA ALA A 164 -3.57 1.16 18.85
C ALA A 164 -3.43 0.19 17.66
N THR A 165 -4.47 -0.60 17.38
CA THR A 165 -4.51 -1.56 16.26
C THR A 165 -5.55 -1.18 15.21
N SER A 166 -6.06 0.05 15.26
CA SER A 166 -7.12 0.49 14.34
C SER A 166 -6.66 0.38 12.89
N PRO A 167 -7.40 -0.34 12.03
CA PRO A 167 -7.07 -0.40 10.62
C PRO A 167 -7.24 0.93 9.89
N CYS A 168 -7.83 1.95 10.53
CA CYS A 168 -7.83 3.31 10.02
C CYS A 168 -6.42 3.91 9.88
N PHE A 169 -5.43 3.44 10.65
CA PHE A 169 -4.03 3.82 10.43
C PHE A 169 -3.42 3.30 9.13
N LYS A 170 -4.08 2.30 8.51
CA LYS A 170 -3.68 1.73 7.22
C LYS A 170 -4.44 2.36 6.05
N PHE A 171 -5.30 3.35 6.31
CA PHE A 171 -6.15 3.97 5.29
C PHE A 171 -5.79 5.44 5.09
N THR A 172 -5.77 5.90 3.84
CA THR A 172 -5.55 7.32 3.53
C THR A 172 -6.49 7.80 2.43
N VAL A 173 -7.03 9.00 2.60
CA VAL A 173 -7.80 9.70 1.56
C VAL A 173 -6.88 10.76 0.95
N CYS A 174 -6.69 10.68 -0.36
CA CYS A 174 -5.75 11.50 -1.12
C CYS A 174 -6.52 12.39 -2.10
N SER A 175 -6.08 13.62 -2.29
CA SER A 175 -6.51 14.52 -3.36
C SER A 175 -5.25 15.11 -4.01
N ARG A 176 -5.29 15.37 -5.32
CA ARG A 176 -4.18 15.93 -6.12
C ARG A 176 -2.92 15.08 -6.07
N CYS A 177 -3.10 13.77 -5.93
CA CYS A 177 -2.02 12.80 -6.02
C CYS A 177 -2.01 12.23 -7.46
N PRO A 178 -0.98 12.54 -8.26
CA PRO A 178 -0.90 12.15 -9.68
C PRO A 178 -0.94 10.63 -9.87
#